data_AF-A0A924AX77-F1
#
_entry.id   AF-A0A924AX77-F1
#
_cell.length_a   1.000
_cell.length_b   1.000
_cell.length_c   1.000
_cell.angle_alpha   90.00
_cell.angle_beta   90.00
_cell.angle_gamma   90.00
#
_symmetry.space_group_name_H-M   'P 1'
#
loop_
_entity.id
_entity.type
_entity.pdbx_description
1 polymer ?
#
loop_
_entity_poly.entity_id
_entity_poly.type
_entity_poly.pdbx_seq_one_letter_code
_entity_poly.pdbx_strand_id
1 'polypeptide(L)' 'MKPARILTFKCVKCTKAVKVYLQKVSACSHIQPYQGLCACGELRRHATGTPTAVQSYLQSADDGWMHHH' A
#
# COMPACT_ATOMS: atom_id res chain seq x y z
N MET A 1 9.43 8.93 13.83
CA MET A 1 8.87 9.63 12.65
C MET A 1 7.45 9.11 12.40
N LYS A 2 6.46 9.98 12.19
CA LYS A 2 5.09 9.55 11.81
C LYS A 2 5.09 9.19 10.31
N PRO A 3 4.46 8.08 9.88
CA PRO A 3 4.32 7.78 8.46
C PRO A 3 3.59 8.91 7.73
N ALA A 4 4.04 9.20 6.51
CA ALA A 4 3.27 10.04 5.59
C ALA A 4 1.91 9.39 5.36
N ARG A 5 0.82 10.16 5.43
CA ARG A 5 -0.53 9.62 5.18
C ARG A 5 -0.79 9.38 3.69
N ILE A 6 -0.01 10.02 2.82
CA ILE A 6 -0.17 10.00 1.38
C ILE A 6 1.23 9.96 0.76
N LEU A 7 1.41 9.07 -0.21
CA LEU A 7 2.60 9.01 -1.07
C LEU A 7 2.18 9.18 -2.53
N THR A 8 3.07 9.72 -3.35
CA THR A 8 2.81 9.88 -4.79
C THR A 8 3.82 9.08 -5.59
N PHE A 9 3.33 8.20 -6.46
CA PHE A 9 4.14 7.33 -7.31
C PHE A 9 3.83 7.56 -8.79
N LYS A 10 4.71 7.08 -9.67
CA LYS A 10 4.46 7.06 -11.11
C LYS A 10 3.72 5.78 -11.50
N CYS A 11 2.58 5.91 -12.17
CA CYS A 11 1.81 4.80 -12.73
C CYS A 11 2.65 4.03 -13.77
N VAL A 12 2.64 2.69 -13.78
CA VAL A 12 3.43 1.93 -14.77
C VAL A 12 2.70 1.94 -16.11
N LYS A 13 1.37 1.86 -16.13
CA LYS A 13 0.56 1.82 -17.35
C LYS A 13 0.46 3.16 -18.05
N CYS A 14 0.15 4.24 -17.32
CA CYS A 14 -0.09 5.55 -17.95
C CYS A 14 0.95 6.61 -17.62
N THR A 15 1.98 6.28 -16.83
CA THR A 15 3.07 7.21 -16.42
C THR A 15 2.65 8.44 -15.63
N LYS A 16 1.35 8.60 -15.33
CA LYS A 16 0.80 9.70 -14.52
C LYS A 16 1.08 9.49 -13.03
N ALA A 17 0.99 10.57 -12.26
CA ALA A 17 1.06 10.51 -10.81
C ALA A 17 -0.12 9.73 -10.22
N VAL A 18 0.17 8.83 -9.29
CA VAL A 18 -0.79 8.03 -8.51
C VAL A 18 -0.60 8.36 -7.05
N LYS A 19 -1.65 8.85 -6.41
CA LYS A 19 -1.67 9.05 -4.96
C LYS A 19 -2.09 7.75 -4.31
N VAL A 20 -1.24 7.23 -3.44
CA VAL A 20 -1.57 6.10 -2.57
C VAL A 20 -1.72 6.61 -1.15
N TYR A 21 -2.69 6.07 -0.44
CA TYR A 21 -3.06 6.49 0.89
C TYR A 21 -2.68 5.40 1.88
N LEU A 22 -2.18 5.81 3.05
CA LEU A 22 -1.92 4.90 4.14
C LEU A 22 -3.24 4.20 4.51
N GLN A 23 -3.26 2.88 4.38
CA GLN A 23 -4.42 2.08 4.75
C GLN A 23 -4.53 2.00 6.26
N LYS A 24 -5.76 1.84 6.76
CA LYS A 24 -6.05 1.81 8.20
C LYS A 24 -5.46 0.53 8.81
N VAL A 25 -4.25 0.62 9.33
CA VAL A 25 -3.62 -0.45 10.13
C VAL A 25 -4.03 -0.29 11.58
N SER A 26 -5.20 -0.81 11.95
CA SER A 26 -5.62 -0.82 13.36
C SER A 26 -4.73 -1.70 14.25
N ALA A 27 -3.90 -2.58 13.69
CA ALA A 27 -3.11 -3.54 14.46
C ALA A 27 -1.62 -3.66 14.07
N CYS A 28 -1.14 -3.05 12.98
CA CYS A 28 0.17 -3.41 12.43
C CYS A 28 1.13 -2.21 12.45
N SER A 29 1.82 -1.97 13.57
CA SER A 29 2.85 -0.92 13.69
C SER A 29 4.15 -1.25 12.93
N HIS A 30 4.35 -2.53 12.58
CA HIS A 30 5.53 -3.07 11.90
C HIS A 30 5.40 -3.08 10.36
N ILE A 31 4.29 -2.54 9.83
CA ILE A 31 4.04 -2.35 8.40
C ILE A 31 3.22 -1.08 8.16
N GLN A 32 3.49 -0.42 7.04
CA GLN A 32 2.79 0.76 6.58
C GLN A 32 2.29 0.45 5.17
N PRO A 33 1.10 -0.17 5.04
CA PRO A 33 0.49 -0.46 3.75
C PRO A 33 -0.13 0.80 3.16
N TYR A 34 0.11 1.01 1.88
CA TYR A 34 -0.42 2.07 1.07
C TYR A 34 -1.15 1.46 -0.13
N GLN A 35 -2.30 2.05 -0.48
CA GLN A 35 -3.09 1.66 -1.62
C GLN A 35 -3.70 2.89 -2.29
N GLY A 36 -3.79 2.86 -3.60
CA GLY A 36 -4.45 3.91 -4.37
C GLY A 36 -4.75 3.44 -5.79
N LEU A 37 -5.84 3.96 -6.35
CA LEU A 37 -6.23 3.70 -7.73
C LEU A 37 -5.76 4.85 -8.61
N CYS A 38 -5.01 4.53 -9.67
CA CYS A 38 -4.69 5.51 -10.70
C CYS A 38 -5.95 5.86 -11.51
N ALA A 39 -6.02 7.08 -12.06
CA ALA A 39 -7.08 7.51 -12.96
C ALA A 39 -7.24 6.61 -14.21
N CYS A 40 -6.23 5.82 -14.58
CA CYS A 40 -6.32 4.83 -15.67
C CYS A 40 -6.84 3.45 -15.25
N GLY A 41 -7.27 3.29 -13.98
CA GLY A 41 -7.74 2.03 -13.41
C GLY A 41 -6.63 1.10 -12.92
N GLU A 42 -5.37 1.53 -12.88
CA GLU A 42 -4.28 0.72 -12.31
C GLU A 42 -4.28 0.84 -10.79
N LEU A 43 -4.45 -0.29 -10.10
CA LEU A 43 -4.29 -0.36 -8.66
C LEU A 43 -2.80 -0.35 -8.29
N ARG A 44 -2.40 0.60 -7.45
CA ARG A 44 -1.06 0.66 -6.87
C ARG A 44 -1.11 0.30 -5.40
N ARG A 45 -0.41 -0.78 -5.05
CA ARG A 45 -0.14 -1.21 -3.69
C ARG A 45 1.34 -1.01 -3.39
N HIS A 46 1.63 -0.46 -2.22
CA HIS A 46 3.00 -0.28 -1.72
C HIS A 46 2.99 -0.54 -0.22
N ALA A 47 4.04 -1.11 0.34
CA ALA A 47 4.17 -1.23 1.78
C ALA A 47 5.62 -1.09 2.21
N THR A 48 5.82 -0.51 3.40
CA THR A 48 7.12 -0.40 4.05
C THR A 48 7.04 -1.00 5.45
N GLY A 49 8.13 -1.59 5.95
CA GLY A 49 8.15 -2.24 7.26
C GLY A 49 8.94 -3.53 7.24
N THR A 50 8.53 -4.49 8.07
CA THR A 50 9.16 -5.82 8.12
C THR A 50 9.04 -6.56 6.77
N PRO A 51 10.11 -7.18 6.26
CA PRO A 51 10.10 -7.82 4.93
C PRO A 51 9.00 -8.86 4.75
N THR A 52 8.74 -9.67 5.79
CA THR A 52 7.72 -10.72 5.79
C THR A 52 6.31 -10.14 5.68
N ALA A 53 6.00 -9.09 6.44
CA ALA A 53 4.69 -8.44 6.38
C ALA A 53 4.50 -7.69 5.05
N VAL A 54 5.54 -7.01 4.55
CA VAL A 54 5.51 -6.34 3.24
C VAL A 54 5.23 -7.35 2.13
N GLN A 55 5.91 -8.50 2.14
CA GLN A 55 5.70 -9.55 1.16
C GLN A 55 4.27 -10.12 1.24
N SER A 56 3.78 -10.42 2.45
CA SER A 56 2.40 -10.89 2.67
C SER A 56 1.35 -9.90 2.14
N TYR A 57 1.53 -8.60 2.39
CA TYR A 57 0.63 -7.55 1.89
C TYR A 57 0.64 -7.45 0.36
N LEU A 58 1.83 -7.48 -0.27
CA LEU A 58 1.94 -7.41 -1.73
C LEU A 58 1.39 -8.67 -2.43
N GLN A 59 1.47 -9.84 -1.78
CA GLN A 59 0.94 -11.10 -2.29
C GLN A 59 -0.57 -11.25 -2.07
N SER A 60 -1.14 -10.49 -1.13
CA SER A 60 -2.58 -10.51 -0.89
C SER A 60 -3.28 -9.79 -2.04
N ALA A 61 -3.78 -10.59 -2.99
CA ALA A 61 -4.49 -10.11 -4.18
C ALA A 61 -5.83 -9.45 -3.83
N ASP A 62 -6.41 -9.81 -2.69
CA ASP A 62 -7.73 -9.42 -2.22
C ASP A 62 -7.72 -8.20 -1.27
N ASP A 63 -8.81 -7.43 -1.26
CA ASP A 63 -9.06 -6.30 -0.33
C ASP A 63 -9.15 -6.72 1.16
N GLY A 64 -8.93 -8.00 1.46
CA GLY A 64 -9.03 -8.61 2.77
C GLY A 64 -7.70 -9.00 3.42
N TRP A 65 -6.61 -8.25 3.22
CA TRP A 65 -5.37 -8.51 3.96
C TRP A 65 -5.59 -8.33 5.48
N MET A 66 -5.91 -9.43 6.15
CA MET A 66 -5.94 -9.55 7.60
C MET A 66 -4.64 -10.22 8.01
N HIS A 67 -3.63 -9.42 8.37
CA HIS A 67 -2.51 -9.93 9.14
C HIS A 67 -3.07 -10.39 10.50
N HIS A 68 -3.28 -11.69 10.64
CA HIS A 68 -3.43 -12.33 11.94
C HIS A 68 -2.06 -12.24 12.64
N HIS A 69 -2.02 -11.52 13.77
CA HIS A 69 -0.87 -11.54 14.69
C HIS A 69 -0.62 -12.96 15.22
#